data_AF-A0A3D5FWS6-F1
#
_entry.id   AF-A0A3D5FWS6-F1
#
_cell.length_a   1.000
_cell.length_b   1.000
_cell.length_c   1.000
_cell.angle_alpha   90.00
_cell.angle_beta   90.00
_cell.angle_gamma   90.00
#
_symmetry.space_group_name_H-M   'P 1'
#
loop_
_entity.id
_entity.type
_entity.pdbx_description
1 polymer ?
#
loop_
_entity_poly.entity_id
_entity_poly.type
_entity_poly.pdbx_seq_one_letter_code
_entity_poly.pdbx_strand_id
1 'polypeptide(L)'
;MKRREFLRALSAGLAAAPVAAVMHPPVHEGWGPADVGMGGEGEKRVTKNWLWLGPDPDVSDDEYSRRFERLKRAGIDAILPEIFNNRQAFWGSEHLPVVAPVLERLIPLAHATDIEVHAWGHIMTCNVPDVMETHPEWYDVNRKGESARDKPAYVDYYRFMCPSRPGVQQFLQQRMRELAAIDGLDGIHLD
;
A
#
# COMPACT_ATOMS: atom_id res chain seq x y z
N MET A 1 -25.68 36.43 -34.97
CA MET A 1 -25.33 35.27 -35.83
C MET A 1 -25.60 33.99 -35.06
N LYS A 2 -26.35 33.04 -35.65
CA LYS A 2 -26.94 31.89 -34.93
C LYS A 2 -26.06 30.64 -35.07
N ARG A 3 -25.96 29.87 -33.98
CA ARG A 3 -25.17 28.64 -33.70
C ARG A 3 -25.18 27.50 -34.76
N ARG A 4 -25.90 27.65 -35.88
CA ARG A 4 -26.05 26.64 -36.95
C ARG A 4 -25.05 26.79 -38.10
N GLU A 5 -24.35 27.92 -38.23
CA GLU A 5 -23.36 28.11 -39.31
C GLU A 5 -21.96 27.58 -38.95
N PHE A 6 -21.62 27.48 -37.67
CA PHE A 6 -20.34 26.91 -37.22
C PHE A 6 -20.23 25.39 -37.45
N LEU A 7 -21.36 24.66 -37.40
CA LEU A 7 -21.37 23.20 -37.56
C LEU A 7 -21.28 22.72 -39.02
N ARG A 8 -21.42 23.61 -40.00
CA ARG A 8 -21.26 23.27 -41.43
C ARG A 8 -19.82 23.40 -41.94
N ALA A 9 -18.92 24.06 -41.20
CA ALA A 9 -17.52 24.21 -41.61
C ALA A 9 -16.64 23.00 -41.23
N LEU A 10 -17.09 22.11 -40.34
CA LEU A 10 -16.33 20.94 -39.88
C LEU A 10 -16.67 19.63 -40.62
N SER A 11 -17.72 19.62 -41.45
CA SER A 11 -18.22 18.40 -42.12
C SER A 11 -17.73 18.22 -43.57
N ALA A 12 -16.84 19.09 -44.07
CA ALA A 12 -16.44 19.11 -45.48
C ALA A 12 -14.95 18.80 -45.73
N GLY A 13 -14.24 18.14 -44.83
CA GLY A 13 -12.82 17.86 -45.04
C GLY A 13 -12.27 16.76 -44.16
N LEU A 14 -12.60 15.50 -44.47
CA LEU A 14 -11.74 14.35 -44.25
C LEU A 14 -12.27 13.19 -45.10
N ALA A 15 -11.61 13.01 -46.24
CA ALA A 15 -11.79 11.88 -47.12
C ALA A 15 -11.43 10.58 -46.41
N ALA A 16 -12.13 9.51 -46.80
CA ALA A 16 -11.99 8.16 -46.29
C ALA A 16 -10.55 7.64 -46.36
N ALA A 17 -10.01 7.23 -45.21
CA ALA A 17 -8.92 6.27 -45.10
C ALA A 17 -9.51 4.95 -44.57
N PRO A 18 -9.03 3.79 -45.02
CA PRO A 18 -9.62 2.50 -44.70
C PRO A 18 -9.52 2.22 -43.19
N VAL A 19 -10.59 1.64 -42.63
CA VAL A 19 -10.64 1.15 -41.25
C VAL A 19 -9.56 0.08 -41.11
N ALA A 20 -8.40 0.48 -40.58
CA ALA A 20 -7.42 -0.47 -40.07
C ALA A 20 -8.07 -1.22 -38.91
N ALA A 21 -8.02 -2.55 -38.99
CA ALA A 21 -8.59 -3.47 -38.03
C ALA A 21 -8.28 -3.04 -36.59
N VAL A 22 -9.33 -2.90 -35.78
CA VAL A 22 -9.19 -2.80 -34.33
C VAL A 22 -8.59 -4.12 -33.86
N MET A 23 -7.30 -4.11 -33.52
CA MET A 23 -6.68 -5.21 -32.81
C MET A 23 -7.32 -5.28 -31.44
N HIS A 24 -8.21 -6.25 -31.25
CA HIS A 24 -8.61 -6.66 -29.91
C HIS A 24 -7.35 -7.16 -29.18
N PRO A 25 -7.14 -6.77 -27.92
CA PRO A 25 -6.15 -7.46 -27.09
C PRO A 25 -6.53 -8.94 -27.04
N PRO A 26 -5.54 -9.86 -27.05
CA PRO A 26 -5.86 -11.28 -26.96
C PRO A 26 -6.62 -11.53 -25.67
N VAL A 27 -7.83 -12.05 -25.83
CA VAL A 27 -8.59 -12.64 -24.73
C VAL A 27 -7.72 -13.80 -24.23
N HIS A 28 -7.27 -13.75 -22.98
CA HIS A 28 -6.60 -14.89 -22.36
C HIS A 28 -7.62 -16.03 -22.27
N GLU A 29 -7.68 -16.86 -23.31
CA GLU A 29 -8.29 -18.18 -23.26
C GLU A 29 -7.43 -19.07 -22.37
N GLY A 30 -8.04 -19.63 -21.34
CA GLY A 30 -7.49 -20.74 -20.58
C GLY A 30 -6.97 -20.37 -19.20
N TRP A 31 -7.83 -20.47 -18.19
CA TRP A 31 -7.38 -21.04 -16.91
C TRP A 31 -7.26 -22.56 -17.12
N GLY A 32 -6.18 -22.97 -17.78
CA GLY A 32 -5.73 -24.36 -17.76
C GLY A 32 -5.10 -24.68 -16.40
N PRO A 33 -5.04 -25.96 -15.99
CA PRO A 33 -4.27 -26.32 -14.79
C PRO A 33 -2.86 -25.77 -14.99
N ALA A 34 -2.36 -25.04 -13.98
CA ALA A 34 -1.02 -24.47 -14.02
C ALA A 34 -0.05 -25.56 -14.49
N ASP A 35 0.68 -25.28 -15.57
CA ASP A 35 1.84 -26.08 -15.95
C ASP A 35 2.79 -26.05 -14.77
N VAL A 36 2.71 -27.09 -13.93
CA VAL A 36 3.73 -27.39 -12.93
C VAL A 36 4.92 -27.86 -13.76
N GLY A 37 5.70 -26.89 -14.23
CA GLY A 37 7.01 -27.14 -14.80
C GLY A 37 7.76 -27.99 -13.80
N MET A 38 8.04 -29.24 -14.17
CA MET A 38 8.99 -30.08 -13.47
C MET A 38 10.34 -29.39 -13.59
N GLY A 39 10.66 -28.58 -12.57
CA GLY A 39 11.88 -27.79 -12.50
C GLY A 39 13.08 -28.69 -12.68
N GLY A 40 13.92 -28.33 -13.65
CA GLY A 40 15.26 -28.87 -13.81
C GLY A 40 16.10 -28.64 -12.55
N GLU A 41 17.21 -29.39 -12.47
CA GLU A 41 18.11 -29.51 -11.34
C GLU A 41 18.40 -28.20 -10.56
N GLY A 42 17.71 -28.03 -9.43
CA GLY A 42 18.27 -27.59 -8.15
C GLY A 42 19.06 -26.28 -8.08
N GLU A 43 18.54 -25.15 -8.58
CA GLU A 43 18.97 -23.85 -8.05
C GLU A 43 18.61 -23.79 -6.55
N LYS A 44 19.62 -23.68 -5.69
CA LYS A 44 19.40 -23.45 -4.26
C LYS A 44 18.65 -22.13 -4.10
N ARG A 45 17.37 -22.20 -3.74
CA ARG A 45 16.57 -21.02 -3.42
C ARG A 45 17.28 -20.25 -2.30
N VAL A 46 17.80 -19.08 -2.62
CA VAL A 46 18.38 -18.17 -1.63
C VAL A 46 17.24 -17.71 -0.72
N THR A 47 17.32 -18.09 0.56
CA THR A 47 16.37 -17.64 1.58
C THR A 47 16.84 -16.29 2.12
N LYS A 48 15.95 -15.29 2.09
CA LYS A 48 16.20 -13.97 2.68
C LYS A 48 15.86 -13.97 4.17
N ASN A 49 16.63 -13.25 4.99
CA ASN A 49 16.28 -13.01 6.40
C ASN A 49 15.71 -11.60 6.59
N TRP A 50 14.56 -11.52 7.25
CA TRP A 50 13.77 -10.29 7.36
C TRP A 50 13.66 -9.87 8.83
N LEU A 51 13.61 -8.57 9.10
CA LEU A 51 13.53 -8.02 10.44
C LEU A 51 12.40 -7.00 10.58
N TRP A 52 11.48 -7.22 11.53
CA TRP A 52 10.57 -6.17 11.99
C TRP A 52 11.31 -5.09 12.77
N LEU A 53 10.95 -3.84 12.51
CA LEU A 53 11.60 -2.68 13.09
C LEU A 53 10.53 -1.70 13.57
N GLY A 54 10.61 -1.27 14.83
CA GLY A 54 9.87 -0.10 15.30
C GLY A 54 10.62 1.15 14.82
N PRO A 55 10.04 1.99 13.94
CA PRO A 55 10.65 3.23 13.54
C PRO A 55 10.60 4.23 14.69
N ASP A 56 11.74 4.86 14.94
CA ASP A 56 11.90 5.90 15.93
C ASP A 56 12.30 7.20 15.22
N PRO A 57 11.46 8.25 15.28
CA PRO A 57 11.75 9.52 14.61
C PRO A 57 12.94 10.28 15.21
N ASP A 58 13.27 10.03 16.48
CA ASP A 58 14.32 10.73 17.22
C ASP A 58 15.72 10.15 16.96
N VAL A 59 15.79 8.95 16.37
CA VAL A 59 17.05 8.34 15.94
C VAL A 59 17.58 9.04 14.70
N SER A 60 18.85 9.41 14.72
CA SER A 60 19.52 10.10 13.62
C SER A 60 19.82 9.17 12.44
N ASP A 61 19.94 9.76 11.25
CA ASP A 61 20.27 9.03 10.02
C ASP A 61 21.60 8.29 10.14
N ASP A 62 22.59 8.88 10.81
CA ASP A 62 23.89 8.25 11.09
C ASP A 62 23.76 6.98 11.94
N GLU A 63 22.88 6.99 12.95
CA GLU A 63 22.66 5.81 13.78
C GLU A 63 21.88 4.74 13.03
N TYR A 64 20.89 5.11 12.21
CA TYR A 64 20.22 4.18 11.31
C TYR A 64 21.18 3.55 10.30
N SER A 65 22.08 4.34 9.72
CA SER A 65 23.08 3.86 8.77
C SER A 65 24.00 2.84 9.43
N ARG A 66 24.55 3.15 10.62
CA ARG A 66 25.33 2.18 11.41
C ARG A 66 24.53 0.93 11.78
N ARG A 67 23.23 1.07 12.06
CA ARG A 67 22.34 -0.06 12.34
C ARG A 67 22.18 -0.94 11.10
N PHE A 68 21.95 -0.38 9.92
CA PHE A 68 21.79 -1.12 8.68
C PHE A 68 23.08 -1.84 8.26
N GLU A 69 24.24 -1.22 8.42
CA GLU A 69 25.53 -1.91 8.25
C GLU A 69 25.68 -3.13 9.18
N ARG A 70 25.25 -3.01 10.44
CA ARG A 70 25.26 -4.14 11.40
C ARG A 70 24.30 -5.23 10.95
N LEU A 71 23.09 -4.88 10.52
CA LEU A 71 22.06 -5.81 10.07
C LEU A 71 22.50 -6.56 8.81
N LYS A 72 23.06 -5.87 7.82
CA LYS A 72 23.55 -6.50 6.60
C LYS A 72 24.69 -7.48 6.90
N ARG A 73 25.64 -7.09 7.76
CA ARG A 73 26.71 -8.02 8.23
C ARG A 73 26.19 -9.23 8.99
N ALA A 74 25.01 -9.12 9.61
CA ALA A 74 24.33 -10.23 10.28
C ALA A 74 23.49 -11.08 9.31
N GLY A 75 23.47 -10.75 8.01
CA GLY A 75 22.74 -11.49 6.98
C GLY A 75 21.25 -11.14 6.90
N ILE A 76 20.85 -9.95 7.35
CA ILE A 76 19.50 -9.41 7.11
C ILE A 76 19.44 -8.78 5.72
N ASP A 77 18.40 -9.13 4.97
CA ASP A 77 18.20 -8.71 3.58
C ASP A 77 17.04 -7.70 3.44
N ALA A 78 16.13 -7.66 4.40
CA ALA A 78 14.96 -6.79 4.36
C ALA A 78 14.52 -6.35 5.77
N ILE A 79 13.96 -5.15 5.85
CA ILE A 79 13.31 -4.64 7.05
C ILE A 79 11.82 -4.38 6.83
N LEU A 80 11.05 -4.53 7.91
CA LEU A 80 9.62 -4.27 8.00
C LEU A 80 9.36 -3.18 9.05
N PRO A 81 9.57 -1.89 8.74
CA PRO A 81 9.21 -0.80 9.64
C PRO A 81 7.70 -0.75 9.89
N GLU A 82 7.28 -0.60 11.15
CA GLU A 82 5.89 -0.30 11.52
C GLU A 82 5.49 1.12 11.10
N ILE A 83 4.91 1.26 9.91
CA ILE A 83 4.57 2.57 9.34
C ILE A 83 3.21 3.09 9.80
N PHE A 84 2.34 2.24 10.35
CA PHE A 84 1.06 2.65 10.92
C PHE A 84 0.71 1.77 12.10
N ASN A 85 0.52 2.38 13.28
CA ASN A 85 0.29 1.66 14.54
C ASN A 85 -1.16 1.76 15.05
N ASN A 86 -2.13 1.82 14.13
CA ASN A 86 -3.55 2.10 14.38
C ASN A 86 -3.91 3.54 14.71
N ARG A 87 -2.96 4.40 15.07
CA ARG A 87 -3.26 5.79 15.46
C ARG A 87 -2.61 6.82 14.57
N GLN A 88 -1.41 6.54 14.11
CA GLN A 88 -0.57 7.53 13.43
C GLN A 88 0.34 6.87 12.42
N ALA A 89 0.68 7.64 11.40
CA ALA A 89 1.54 7.30 10.29
C ALA A 89 2.99 7.72 10.55
N PHE A 90 3.92 6.89 10.06
CA PHE A 90 5.36 7.16 9.99
C PHE A 90 5.84 7.33 8.55
N TRP A 91 4.93 7.75 7.66
CA TRP A 91 5.20 8.27 6.32
C TRP A 91 4.42 9.59 6.14
N GLY A 92 4.73 10.35 5.10
CA GLY A 92 4.05 11.59 4.72
C GLY A 92 2.63 11.39 4.21
N SER A 93 1.74 10.88 5.06
CA SER A 93 0.33 10.70 4.72
C SER A 93 -0.41 12.04 4.63
N GLU A 94 -1.33 12.15 3.68
CA GLU A 94 -2.19 13.34 3.54
C GLU A 94 -3.49 13.22 4.35
N HIS A 95 -3.88 12.00 4.73
CA HIS A 95 -5.18 11.71 5.35
C HIS A 95 -5.10 11.10 6.75
N LEU A 96 -3.89 10.90 7.29
CA LEU A 96 -3.67 10.36 8.64
C LEU A 96 -2.83 11.31 9.48
N PRO A 97 -2.94 11.27 10.82
CA PRO A 97 -2.00 11.95 11.70
C PRO A 97 -0.57 11.41 11.46
N VAL A 98 0.36 12.30 11.13
CA VAL A 98 1.77 11.94 10.87
C VAL A 98 2.62 12.32 12.06
N VAL A 99 3.42 11.36 12.57
CA VAL A 99 4.46 11.65 13.58
C VAL A 99 5.66 12.29 12.91
N ALA A 100 6.19 11.59 11.91
CA ALA A 100 7.28 12.02 11.04
C ALA A 100 7.31 11.11 9.80
N PRO A 101 7.82 11.59 8.66
CA PRO A 101 8.04 10.77 7.46
C PRO A 101 9.30 9.91 7.63
N VAL A 102 9.25 8.96 8.57
CA VAL A 102 10.41 8.09 8.89
C VAL A 102 10.67 7.09 7.78
N LEU A 103 9.62 6.53 7.16
CA LEU A 103 9.75 5.57 6.07
C LEU A 103 10.63 6.10 4.94
N GLU A 104 10.36 7.32 4.48
CA GLU A 104 11.09 8.01 3.41
C GLU A 104 12.56 8.28 3.80
N ARG A 105 12.84 8.52 5.09
CA ARG A 105 14.21 8.62 5.60
C ARG A 105 14.93 7.27 5.58
N LEU A 106 14.24 6.18 5.94
CA LEU A 106 14.87 4.85 6.05
C LEU A 106 15.22 4.22 4.70
N ILE A 107 14.41 4.44 3.66
CA ILE A 107 14.61 3.87 2.32
C ILE A 107 16.05 4.08 1.78
N PRO A 108 16.54 5.31 1.58
CA PRO A 108 17.86 5.52 1.01
C PRO A 108 18.99 5.00 1.92
N LEU A 109 18.81 5.05 3.24
CA LEU A 109 19.82 4.58 4.21
C LEU A 109 19.95 3.05 4.19
N ALA A 110 18.83 2.34 4.10
CA ALA A 110 18.82 0.88 4.03
C ALA A 110 19.36 0.39 2.66
N HIS A 111 18.93 1.03 1.57
CA HIS A 111 19.39 0.73 0.21
C HIS A 111 20.89 0.94 0.04
N ALA A 112 21.50 1.91 0.71
CA ALA A 112 22.96 2.10 0.74
C ALA A 112 23.73 0.88 1.26
N THR A 113 23.04 -0.04 1.96
CA THR A 113 23.57 -1.29 2.50
C THR A 113 22.95 -2.54 1.87
N ASP A 114 22.22 -2.40 0.75
CA ASP A 114 21.54 -3.51 0.08
C ASP A 114 20.52 -4.22 0.99
N ILE A 115 19.78 -3.44 1.79
CA ILE A 115 18.64 -3.90 2.59
C ILE A 115 17.35 -3.36 1.97
N GLU A 116 16.41 -4.24 1.65
CA GLU A 116 15.08 -3.86 1.17
C GLU A 116 14.24 -3.25 2.29
N VAL A 117 13.36 -2.31 1.94
CA VAL A 117 12.43 -1.66 2.85
C VAL A 117 11.00 -1.97 2.47
N HIS A 118 10.31 -2.67 3.36
CA HIS A 118 8.94 -3.12 3.16
C HIS A 118 8.03 -2.48 4.22
N ALA A 119 7.13 -1.59 3.82
CA ALA A 119 6.21 -0.92 4.73
C ALA A 119 5.29 -1.94 5.42
N TRP A 120 5.34 -2.07 6.74
CA TRP A 120 4.42 -2.90 7.52
C TRP A 120 3.47 -2.03 8.32
N GLY A 121 2.17 -2.32 8.29
CA GLY A 121 1.22 -1.56 9.09
C GLY A 121 -0.08 -2.30 9.31
N HIS A 122 -0.75 -1.94 10.40
CA HIS A 122 -2.05 -2.47 10.75
C HIS A 122 -3.11 -1.89 9.79
N ILE A 123 -3.78 -2.73 9.02
CA ILE A 123 -4.64 -2.25 7.93
C ILE A 123 -6.08 -2.09 8.39
N MET A 124 -6.60 -3.09 9.10
CA MET A 124 -8.02 -3.11 9.44
C MET A 124 -8.35 -2.41 10.75
N THR A 125 -7.40 -2.27 11.66
CA THR A 125 -7.61 -1.56 12.94
C THR A 125 -7.36 -0.06 12.79
N CYS A 126 -8.24 0.75 13.41
CA CYS A 126 -8.13 2.21 13.34
C CYS A 126 -8.63 2.87 14.63
N ASN A 127 -7.72 3.60 15.29
CA ASN A 127 -7.93 4.37 16.51
C ASN A 127 -7.64 5.86 16.29
N VAL A 128 -7.70 6.33 15.04
CA VAL A 128 -7.62 7.77 14.73
C VAL A 128 -8.89 8.44 15.26
N PRO A 129 -8.79 9.39 16.21
CA PRO A 129 -9.97 9.98 16.86
C PRO A 129 -10.99 10.54 15.86
N ASP A 130 -10.52 11.29 14.87
CA ASP A 130 -11.39 11.91 13.86
C ASP A 130 -12.15 10.85 13.05
N VAL A 131 -11.50 9.75 12.66
CA VAL A 131 -12.17 8.63 11.95
C VAL A 131 -13.20 7.97 12.86
N MET A 132 -12.88 7.73 14.12
CA MET A 132 -13.82 7.16 15.09
C MET A 132 -15.05 8.04 15.28
N GLU A 133 -14.86 9.35 15.37
CA GLU A 133 -15.92 10.33 15.62
C GLU A 133 -16.80 10.56 14.39
N THR A 134 -16.19 10.74 13.22
CA THR A 134 -16.90 11.09 11.98
C THR A 134 -17.47 9.88 11.25
N HIS A 135 -16.89 8.69 11.46
CA HIS A 135 -17.28 7.46 10.78
C HIS A 135 -17.53 6.28 11.75
N PRO A 136 -18.39 6.43 12.78
CA PRO A 136 -18.73 5.34 13.70
C PRO A 136 -19.24 4.07 12.99
N GLU A 137 -19.91 4.24 11.85
CA GLU A 137 -20.52 3.16 11.06
C GLU A 137 -19.50 2.31 10.29
N TRP A 138 -18.23 2.74 10.24
CA TRP A 138 -17.17 1.99 9.58
C TRP A 138 -16.70 0.79 10.40
N TYR A 139 -16.96 0.75 11.70
CA TYR A 139 -16.47 -0.32 12.58
C TYR A 139 -17.32 -1.58 12.48
N ASP A 140 -16.67 -2.73 12.66
CA ASP A 140 -17.35 -4.02 12.65
C ASP A 140 -18.37 -4.11 13.78
N VAL A 141 -19.48 -4.78 13.49
CA VAL A 141 -20.55 -5.02 14.46
C VAL A 141 -20.66 -6.51 14.70
N ASN A 142 -20.51 -6.92 15.96
CA ASN A 142 -20.58 -8.33 16.33
C ASN A 142 -22.03 -8.86 16.28
N ARG A 143 -22.21 -10.17 16.47
CA ARG A 143 -23.54 -10.83 16.47
C ARG A 143 -24.53 -10.27 17.51
N LYS A 144 -24.06 -9.58 18.56
CA LYS A 144 -24.92 -8.95 19.57
C LYS A 144 -25.34 -7.52 19.17
N GLY A 145 -24.90 -7.03 18.01
CA GLY A 145 -25.14 -5.64 17.59
C GLY A 145 -24.16 -4.64 18.20
N GLU A 146 -23.03 -5.08 18.75
CA GLU A 146 -22.06 -4.20 19.41
C GLU A 146 -20.93 -3.83 18.45
N SER A 147 -20.63 -2.53 18.36
CA SER A 147 -19.56 -2.00 17.51
C SER A 147 -18.18 -2.25 18.13
N ALA A 148 -17.21 -2.65 17.31
CA ALA A 148 -15.80 -2.74 17.68
C ALA A 148 -15.19 -1.37 18.06
N ARG A 149 -15.83 -0.27 17.63
CA ARG A 149 -15.49 1.10 18.04
C ARG A 149 -15.64 1.32 19.54
N ASP A 150 -16.62 0.67 20.16
CA ASP A 150 -16.97 0.90 21.57
C ASP A 150 -16.67 -0.34 22.43
N LYS A 151 -16.92 -1.54 21.89
CA LYS A 151 -16.69 -2.85 22.53
C LYS A 151 -15.82 -3.74 21.63
N PRO A 152 -14.50 -3.52 21.60
CA PRO A 152 -13.58 -4.32 20.78
C PRO A 152 -13.57 -5.77 21.27
N ALA A 153 -13.34 -6.71 20.35
CA ALA A 153 -13.47 -8.14 20.65
C ALA A 153 -12.32 -8.73 21.47
N TYR A 154 -11.15 -8.09 21.44
CA TYR A 154 -9.92 -8.57 22.06
C TYR A 154 -9.39 -7.55 23.07
N VAL A 155 -8.35 -6.82 22.71
CA VAL A 155 -7.76 -5.71 23.46
C VAL A 155 -8.39 -4.38 23.04
N ASP A 156 -8.28 -3.38 23.91
CA ASP A 156 -8.96 -2.09 23.78
C ASP A 156 -8.56 -1.29 22.52
N TYR A 157 -7.36 -1.53 21.99
CA TYR A 157 -6.86 -0.90 20.77
C TYR A 157 -7.17 -1.67 19.47
N TYR A 158 -7.77 -2.86 19.52
CA TYR A 158 -8.17 -3.62 18.32
C TYR A 158 -9.59 -3.27 17.86
N ARG A 159 -9.73 -2.05 17.36
CA ARG A 159 -10.96 -1.54 16.77
C ARG A 159 -10.97 -1.78 15.27
N PHE A 160 -11.46 -2.95 14.88
CA PHE A 160 -11.55 -3.36 13.47
C PHE A 160 -12.61 -2.55 12.73
N MET A 161 -12.21 -1.99 11.58
CA MET A 161 -13.10 -1.48 10.55
C MET A 161 -13.68 -2.65 9.75
N CYS A 162 -14.83 -2.42 9.12
CA CYS A 162 -15.55 -3.40 8.33
C CYS A 162 -15.17 -3.29 6.84
N PRO A 163 -14.51 -4.29 6.23
CA PRO A 163 -13.97 -4.19 4.87
C PRO A 163 -15.06 -4.18 3.79
N SER A 164 -16.31 -4.52 4.13
CA SER A 164 -17.44 -4.44 3.19
C SER A 164 -18.03 -3.03 3.08
N ARG A 165 -17.59 -2.07 3.90
CA ARG A 165 -18.06 -0.68 3.83
C ARG A 165 -17.32 0.06 2.71
N PRO A 166 -18.04 0.68 1.74
CA PRO A 166 -17.38 1.42 0.66
C PRO A 166 -16.45 2.54 1.16
N GLY A 167 -16.82 3.23 2.25
CA GLY A 167 -15.97 4.27 2.86
C GLY A 167 -14.64 3.71 3.37
N VAL A 168 -14.67 2.55 4.03
CA VAL A 168 -13.45 1.84 4.49
C VAL A 168 -12.58 1.43 3.31
N GLN A 169 -13.17 0.89 2.23
CA GLN A 169 -12.42 0.53 1.03
C GLN A 169 -11.71 1.73 0.42
N GLN A 170 -12.40 2.88 0.31
CA GLN A 170 -11.81 4.11 -0.22
C GLN A 170 -10.68 4.64 0.66
N PHE A 171 -10.88 4.62 1.99
CA PHE A 171 -9.88 5.00 2.98
C PHE A 171 -8.61 4.14 2.89
N LEU A 172 -8.75 2.82 2.83
CA LEU A 172 -7.62 1.90 2.70
C LEU A 172 -6.93 2.03 1.33
N GLN A 173 -7.70 2.20 0.25
CA GLN A 173 -7.12 2.43 -1.07
C GLN A 173 -6.33 3.75 -1.13
N GLN A 174 -6.78 4.81 -0.45
CA GLN A 174 -6.01 6.05 -0.36
C GLN A 174 -4.66 5.81 0.32
N ARG A 175 -4.67 5.10 1.45
CA ARG A 175 -3.44 4.68 2.13
C ARG A 175 -2.50 3.89 1.22
N MET A 176 -3.01 2.92 0.47
CA MET A 176 -2.19 2.13 -0.45
C MET A 176 -1.65 2.96 -1.61
N ARG A 177 -2.43 3.92 -2.13
CA ARG A 177 -1.96 4.85 -3.18
C ARG A 177 -0.81 5.73 -2.68
N GLU A 178 -0.90 6.25 -1.47
CA GLU A 178 0.18 7.04 -0.87
C GLU A 178 1.45 6.22 -0.72
N LEU A 179 1.36 5.02 -0.12
CA LEU A 179 2.53 4.16 0.06
C LEU A 179 3.14 3.71 -1.28
N ALA A 180 2.31 3.35 -2.26
CA ALA A 180 2.78 2.93 -3.58
C ALA A 180 3.39 4.07 -4.41
N ALA A 181 3.18 5.33 -4.01
CA ALA A 181 3.79 6.50 -4.64
C ALA A 181 5.16 6.86 -4.03
N ILE A 182 5.61 6.16 -2.97
CA ILE A 182 6.90 6.41 -2.34
C ILE A 182 8.01 5.78 -3.18
N ASP A 183 8.87 6.62 -3.74
CA ASP A 183 10.03 6.18 -4.52
C ASP A 183 10.97 5.31 -3.67
N GLY A 184 11.36 4.16 -4.23
CA GLY A 184 12.27 3.22 -3.58
C GLY A 184 11.64 2.31 -2.52
N LEU A 185 10.33 2.35 -2.30
CA LEU A 185 9.68 1.37 -1.43
C LEU A 185 9.63 -0.02 -2.12
N ASP A 186 10.17 -1.05 -1.49
CA ASP A 186 10.29 -2.39 -2.11
C ASP A 186 9.02 -3.24 -1.96
N GLY A 187 8.18 -2.93 -0.98
CA GLY A 187 6.92 -3.65 -0.76
C GLY A 187 6.05 -3.10 0.36
N ILE A 188 4.84 -3.63 0.45
CA ILE A 188 3.84 -3.28 1.46
C ILE A 188 3.30 -4.58 2.07
N HIS A 189 3.28 -4.64 3.40
CA HIS A 189 2.83 -5.78 4.21
C HIS A 189 1.61 -5.38 5.02
N LEU A 190 0.52 -6.08 4.75
CA LEU A 190 -0.81 -5.79 5.27
C LEU A 190 -1.09 -6.71 6.46
N ASP A 191 -1.14 -6.16 7.67
CA ASP A 191 -1.53 -6.86 8.91
C ASP A 191 -3.01 -6.64 9.26
#